data_AF-A0A409X8Q0-F1
#
_entry.id   AF-A0A409X8Q0-F1
#
_cell.length_a   1.000
_cell.length_b   1.000
_cell.length_c   1.000
_cell.angle_alpha   90.00
_cell.angle_beta   90.00
_cell.angle_gamma   90.00
#
_symmetry.space_group_name_H-M   'P 1'
#
loop_
_entity.id
_entity.type
_entity.pdbx_description
1 polymer ?
#
loop_
_entity_poly.entity_id
_entity_poly.type
_entity_poly.pdbx_seq_one_letter_code
_entity_poly.pdbx_strand_id
1 'polypeptide(L)'
;MTNWEAFNTALTNKIVEMPEPKELTSEEELQASAAALTTALQEAIKLVVPTNKPCPNSKRWWNRELSDLRKDMNKLSRLSYRYRAVPDHPSHAEHEAKAKAYGKEMDRAKLQHWRDFLEDATTKDIWTANKYISTPTTDGGKTRIPALKQKTVAGQNAKLTTNEEKAEALATSFFPQKPAESTVPADYGYPEPLPPPAKITEERIREHITKLSPYKASGPDGNSLKSNVKTLKNIMEKPNGGFAWAKDHNS
;
A
#
# COMPACT_ATOMS: atom_id res chain seq x y z
N MET A 1 15.52 19.09 -6.89
CA MET A 1 15.39 20.40 -7.57
C MET A 1 16.59 21.20 -7.15
N THR A 2 17.38 21.66 -8.11
CA THR A 2 18.58 22.46 -7.88
C THR A 2 18.19 23.76 -7.19
N ASN A 3 18.94 24.18 -6.17
CA ASN A 3 18.78 25.50 -5.59
C ASN A 3 19.38 26.51 -6.58
N TRP A 4 18.53 27.21 -7.33
CA TRP A 4 18.95 28.14 -8.37
C TRP A 4 19.68 29.36 -7.82
N GLU A 5 19.36 29.82 -6.61
CA GLU A 5 20.09 30.91 -5.97
C GLU A 5 21.53 30.47 -5.68
N ALA A 6 21.70 29.31 -5.05
CA ALA A 6 23.04 28.75 -4.78
C ALA A 6 23.81 28.45 -6.07
N PHE A 7 23.13 28.00 -7.12
CA PHE A 7 23.73 27.74 -8.43
C PHE A 7 24.24 29.04 -9.06
N ASN A 8 23.42 30.10 -9.06
CA ASN A 8 23.79 31.40 -9.60
C ASN A 8 24.96 32.00 -8.81
N THR A 9 24.96 31.90 -7.47
CA THR A 9 26.10 32.34 -6.66
C THR A 9 27.39 31.60 -7.03
N ALA A 10 27.34 30.28 -7.15
CA ALA A 10 28.50 29.47 -7.53
C ALA A 10 29.01 29.81 -8.93
N LEU A 11 28.10 30.00 -9.89
CA LEU A 11 28.44 30.36 -11.27
C LEU A 11 29.04 31.76 -11.36
N THR A 12 28.48 32.76 -10.66
CA THR A 12 29.03 34.11 -10.65
C THR A 12 30.45 34.14 -10.10
N ASN A 13 30.73 33.41 -9.01
CA ASN A 13 32.08 33.31 -8.47
C ASN A 13 33.06 32.74 -9.52
N LYS A 14 32.62 31.73 -10.27
CA LYS A 14 33.42 31.11 -11.33
C LYS A 14 33.64 32.01 -12.54
N ILE A 15 32.65 32.84 -12.89
CA ILE A 15 32.78 33.82 -13.98
C ILE A 15 33.71 34.96 -13.58
N VAL A 16 33.72 35.39 -12.31
CA VAL A 16 34.64 36.43 -11.82
C VAL A 16 36.11 35.95 -11.81
N GLU A 17 36.34 34.63 -11.67
CA GLU A 17 37.67 34.02 -11.81
C GLU A 17 38.16 33.98 -13.27
N MET A 18 37.30 34.23 -14.26
CA MET A 18 37.66 34.23 -15.68
C MET A 18 38.37 35.54 -16.08
N PRO A 19 39.26 35.50 -17.08
CA PRO A 19 39.90 36.72 -17.61
C PRO A 19 38.85 37.72 -18.11
N GLU A 20 39.16 39.01 -17.99
CA GLU A 20 38.26 40.10 -18.39
C GLU A 20 37.78 39.92 -19.84
N PRO A 21 36.51 40.25 -20.13
CA PRO A 21 35.97 40.19 -21.49
C PRO A 21 36.81 41.06 -22.44
N LYS A 22 37.32 40.45 -23.50
CA LYS A 22 38.09 41.11 -24.57
C LYS A 22 37.37 40.94 -25.90
N GLU A 23 37.65 41.84 -26.85
CA GLU A 23 37.18 41.68 -28.22
C GLU A 23 37.78 40.41 -28.83
N LEU A 24 36.91 39.52 -29.30
CA LEU A 24 37.29 38.24 -29.89
C LEU A 24 37.56 38.47 -31.37
N THR A 25 38.82 38.34 -31.78
CA THR A 25 39.27 38.65 -33.15
C THR A 25 39.63 37.41 -33.96
N SER A 26 39.84 36.28 -33.29
CA SER A 26 40.14 34.98 -33.90
C SER A 26 39.10 33.91 -33.52
N GLU A 27 38.89 32.95 -34.43
CA GLU A 27 38.10 31.74 -34.15
C GLU A 27 38.65 30.95 -32.96
N GLU A 28 39.98 30.94 -32.79
CA GLU A 28 40.66 30.27 -31.68
C GLU A 28 40.31 30.91 -30.33
N GLU A 29 40.26 32.25 -30.28
CA GLU A 29 39.88 33.01 -29.08
C GLU A 29 38.41 32.81 -28.71
N LEU A 30 37.54 32.72 -29.73
CA LEU A 30 36.14 32.41 -29.55
C LEU A 30 35.94 31.01 -28.96
N GLN A 31 36.61 29.99 -29.52
CA GLN A 31 36.53 28.62 -29.02
C GLN A 31 37.08 28.49 -27.59
N ALA A 32 38.20 29.15 -27.30
CA ALA A 32 38.79 29.17 -25.96
C ALA A 32 37.82 29.80 -24.93
N SER A 33 37.17 30.91 -25.29
CA SER A 33 36.20 31.58 -24.43
C SER A 33 34.94 30.74 -24.19
N ALA A 34 34.43 30.08 -25.24
CA ALA A 34 33.30 29.15 -25.14
C ALA A 34 33.63 27.94 -24.27
N ALA A 35 34.85 27.37 -24.40
CA ALA A 35 35.32 26.27 -23.58
C ALA A 35 35.47 26.68 -22.10
N ALA A 36 35.99 27.88 -21.83
CA ALA A 36 36.11 28.42 -20.48
C ALA A 36 34.73 28.60 -19.81
N LEU A 37 33.76 29.18 -20.53
CA LEU A 37 32.39 29.32 -20.04
C LEU A 37 31.73 27.95 -19.80
N THR A 38 31.92 27.01 -20.71
CA THR A 38 31.41 25.64 -20.56
C THR A 38 32.01 24.95 -19.34
N THR A 39 33.31 25.16 -19.09
CA THR A 39 34.01 24.62 -17.92
C THR A 39 33.46 25.21 -16.63
N ALA A 40 33.31 26.54 -16.55
CA ALA A 40 32.74 27.23 -15.40
C ALA A 40 31.31 26.74 -15.09
N LEU A 41 30.48 26.57 -16.13
CA LEU A 41 29.13 26.00 -16.01
C LEU A 41 29.18 24.56 -15.47
N GLN A 42 30.04 23.70 -16.01
CA GLN A 42 30.17 22.32 -15.55
C GLN A 42 30.67 22.21 -14.11
N GLU A 43 31.58 23.09 -13.69
CA GLU A 43 32.06 23.16 -12.30
C GLU A 43 30.95 23.60 -11.34
N ALA A 44 30.19 24.64 -11.70
CA ALA A 44 29.04 25.09 -10.91
C ALA A 44 27.96 23.99 -10.80
N ILE A 45 27.71 23.26 -11.89
CA ILE A 45 26.81 22.09 -11.90
C ILE A 45 27.32 21.04 -10.92
N LYS A 46 28.59 20.62 -11.00
CA LYS A 46 29.17 19.60 -10.12
C LYS A 46 29.12 20.00 -8.64
N LEU A 47 29.26 21.29 -8.35
CA LEU A 47 29.28 21.80 -6.98
C LEU A 47 27.87 21.82 -6.35
N VAL A 48 26.87 22.28 -7.10
CA VAL A 48 25.55 22.63 -6.52
C VAL A 48 24.44 21.64 -6.89
N VAL A 49 24.54 20.97 -8.03
CA VAL A 49 23.48 20.07 -8.50
C VAL A 49 23.63 18.71 -7.82
N PRO A 50 22.66 18.27 -6.99
CA PRO A 50 22.74 16.97 -6.36
C PRO A 50 22.69 15.85 -7.41
N THR A 51 23.72 15.01 -7.46
CA THR A 51 23.72 13.84 -8.34
C THR A 51 22.75 12.80 -7.79
N ASN A 52 21.70 12.48 -8.55
CA ASN A 52 20.81 11.39 -8.20
C ASN A 52 21.51 10.06 -8.54
N LYS A 53 21.67 9.15 -7.58
CA LYS A 53 22.21 7.79 -7.81
C LYS A 53 21.02 6.84 -7.94
N PRO A 54 20.47 6.62 -9.15
CA PRO A 54 19.37 5.68 -9.31
C PRO A 54 19.87 4.29 -8.92
N CYS A 55 19.22 3.67 -7.93
CA CYS A 55 19.42 2.26 -7.60
C CYS A 55 18.42 1.40 -8.39
N PRO A 56 18.66 0.08 -8.57
CA PRO A 56 17.77 -0.80 -9.31
C PRO A 56 16.32 -0.79 -8.83
N ASN A 57 16.11 -0.57 -7.54
CA ASN A 57 14.79 -0.55 -6.91
C ASN A 57 14.15 0.86 -6.90
N SER A 58 14.87 1.89 -7.33
CA SER A 58 14.34 3.25 -7.38
C SER A 58 13.34 3.37 -8.53
N LYS A 59 12.16 3.90 -8.22
CA LYS A 59 11.14 4.16 -9.22
C LYS A 59 11.55 5.39 -10.02
N ARG A 60 11.85 5.21 -11.31
CA ARG A 60 12.29 6.29 -12.21
C ARG A 60 11.26 7.41 -12.39
N TRP A 61 9.97 7.07 -12.32
CA TRP A 61 8.86 8.02 -12.35
C TRP A 61 8.62 8.76 -11.01
N TRP A 62 9.33 8.40 -9.94
CA TRP A 62 9.13 9.03 -8.64
C TRP A 62 9.83 10.38 -8.57
N ASN A 63 9.09 11.42 -8.20
CA ASN A 63 9.60 12.78 -8.10
C ASN A 63 9.42 13.38 -6.69
N ARG A 64 9.93 14.60 -6.49
CA ARG A 64 9.88 15.28 -5.19
C ARG A 64 8.48 15.79 -4.85
N GLU A 65 7.70 16.25 -5.84
CA GLU A 65 6.30 16.65 -5.66
C GLU A 65 5.47 15.52 -5.04
N LEU A 66 5.63 14.29 -5.52
CA LEU A 66 5.01 13.10 -4.93
C LEU A 66 5.47 12.84 -3.50
N SER A 67 6.75 13.08 -3.22
CA SER A 67 7.29 12.93 -1.86
C SER A 67 6.69 13.93 -0.90
N ASP A 68 6.50 15.18 -1.33
CA ASP A 68 5.94 16.25 -0.52
C ASP A 68 4.42 16.08 -0.36
N LEU A 69 3.68 15.73 -1.41
CA LEU A 69 2.26 15.34 -1.33
C LEU A 69 2.05 14.14 -0.41
N ARG A 70 2.92 13.12 -0.47
CA ARG A 70 2.84 11.97 0.43
C ARG A 70 3.07 12.38 1.89
N LYS A 71 3.98 13.31 2.18
CA LYS A 71 4.20 13.82 3.54
C LYS A 71 2.96 14.56 4.06
N ASP A 72 2.39 15.45 3.25
CA ASP A 72 1.18 16.20 3.58
C ASP A 72 0.00 15.27 3.85
N MET A 73 -0.24 14.34 2.92
CA MET A 73 -1.30 13.33 3.04
C MET A 73 -1.10 12.50 4.32
N ASN A 74 0.12 12.04 4.61
CA ASN A 74 0.39 11.25 5.82
C ASN A 74 0.19 12.07 7.11
N LYS A 75 0.51 13.37 7.10
CA LYS A 75 0.26 14.27 8.25
C LYS A 75 -1.25 14.36 8.51
N LEU A 76 -2.04 14.59 7.48
CA LEU A 76 -3.50 14.65 7.58
C LEU A 76 -4.11 13.28 7.89
N SER A 77 -3.53 12.20 7.42
CA SER A 77 -3.96 10.83 7.73
C SER A 77 -3.86 10.56 9.23
N ARG A 78 -2.74 10.95 9.86
CA ARG A 78 -2.55 10.85 11.31
C ARG A 78 -3.55 11.72 12.08
N LEU A 79 -3.83 12.93 11.58
CA LEU A 79 -4.80 13.84 12.18
C LEU A 79 -6.22 13.28 12.09
N SER A 80 -6.63 12.85 10.90
CA SER A 80 -7.88 12.14 10.61
C SER A 80 -8.05 10.92 11.53
N TYR A 81 -7.02 10.09 11.66
CA TYR A 81 -7.08 8.94 12.56
C TYR A 81 -7.20 9.32 14.05
N ARG A 82 -6.59 10.43 14.48
CA ARG A 82 -6.71 10.96 15.84
C ARG A 82 -8.14 11.41 16.14
N TYR A 83 -8.80 12.06 15.18
CA TYR A 83 -10.15 12.58 15.31
C TYR A 83 -11.25 11.66 14.75
N ARG A 84 -10.95 10.39 14.49
CA ARG A 84 -11.88 9.40 13.91
C ARG A 84 -13.21 9.21 14.66
N ALA A 85 -13.29 9.63 15.92
CA ALA A 85 -14.52 9.58 16.72
C ALA A 85 -15.43 10.81 16.51
N VAL A 86 -14.98 11.81 15.74
CA VAL A 86 -15.70 13.04 15.42
C VAL A 86 -15.94 13.07 13.91
N PRO A 87 -17.08 12.56 13.42
CA PRO A 87 -17.34 12.38 11.99
C PRO A 87 -17.15 13.64 11.15
N ASP A 88 -17.54 14.80 11.68
CA ASP A 88 -17.51 16.09 10.96
C ASP A 88 -16.21 16.87 11.17
N HIS A 89 -15.14 16.24 11.70
CA HIS A 89 -13.87 16.92 11.85
C HIS A 89 -13.24 17.24 10.48
N PRO A 90 -12.81 18.49 10.22
CA PRO A 90 -12.35 18.94 8.89
C PRO A 90 -11.15 18.14 8.35
N SER A 91 -10.34 17.53 9.24
CA SER A 91 -9.21 16.69 8.83
C SER A 91 -9.60 15.50 7.94
N HIS A 92 -10.83 15.00 8.05
CA HIS A 92 -11.30 13.89 7.23
C HIS A 92 -11.43 14.31 5.76
N ALA A 93 -12.12 15.42 5.52
CA ALA A 93 -12.28 16.00 4.18
C ALA A 93 -10.92 16.45 3.60
N GLU A 94 -10.07 17.09 4.41
CA GLU A 94 -8.73 17.51 3.98
C GLU A 94 -7.83 16.31 3.59
N HIS A 95 -7.86 15.24 4.40
CA HIS A 95 -7.13 14.03 4.10
C HIS A 95 -7.61 13.40 2.78
N GLU A 96 -8.93 13.30 2.58
CA GLU A 96 -9.50 12.75 1.35
C GLU A 96 -9.10 13.58 0.13
N ALA A 97 -9.17 14.91 0.22
CA ALA A 97 -8.76 15.81 -0.84
C ALA A 97 -7.28 15.64 -1.20
N LYS A 98 -6.39 15.56 -0.18
CA LYS A 98 -4.96 15.34 -0.39
C LYS A 98 -4.63 13.94 -0.90
N ALA A 99 -5.38 12.91 -0.49
CA ALA A 99 -5.24 11.56 -1.02
C ALA A 99 -5.62 11.50 -2.50
N LYS A 100 -6.71 12.17 -2.91
CA LYS A 100 -7.12 12.32 -4.32
C LYS A 100 -6.05 13.06 -5.13
N ALA A 101 -5.53 14.18 -4.61
CA ALA A 101 -4.47 14.94 -5.27
C ALA A 101 -3.19 14.09 -5.45
N TYR A 102 -2.78 13.38 -4.40
CA TYR A 102 -1.63 12.47 -4.46
C TYR A 102 -1.82 11.34 -5.49
N GLY A 103 -3.01 10.73 -5.54
CA GLY A 103 -3.35 9.71 -6.54
C GLY A 103 -3.25 10.24 -7.97
N LYS A 104 -3.87 11.41 -8.24
CA LYS A 104 -3.82 12.07 -9.56
C LYS A 104 -2.39 12.38 -9.99
N GLU A 105 -1.58 12.92 -9.09
CA GLU A 105 -0.18 13.24 -9.39
C GLU A 105 0.67 11.98 -9.59
N MET A 106 0.37 10.89 -8.88
CA MET A 106 1.05 9.61 -9.08
C MET A 106 0.76 9.06 -10.48
N ASP A 107 -0.49 9.14 -10.94
CA ASP A 107 -0.86 8.70 -12.28
C ASP A 107 -0.27 9.60 -13.36
N ARG A 108 -0.27 10.93 -13.15
CA ARG A 108 0.41 11.89 -14.03
C ARG A 108 1.90 11.58 -14.16
N ALA A 109 2.59 11.37 -13.04
CA ALA A 109 4.04 11.12 -13.05
C ALA A 109 4.41 9.81 -13.76
N LYS A 110 3.62 8.74 -13.55
CA LYS A 110 3.80 7.47 -14.27
C LYS A 110 3.55 7.63 -15.77
N LEU A 111 2.47 8.32 -16.13
CA LEU A 111 2.10 8.52 -17.53
C LEU A 111 3.13 9.39 -18.26
N GLN A 112 3.59 10.47 -17.63
CA GLN A 112 4.62 11.33 -18.20
C GLN A 112 5.90 10.54 -18.42
N HIS A 113 6.38 9.82 -17.39
CA HIS A 113 7.58 9.00 -17.54
C HIS A 113 7.43 7.92 -18.63
N TRP A 114 6.24 7.34 -18.80
CA TRP A 114 5.97 6.40 -19.88
C TRP A 114 6.05 7.06 -21.26
N ARG A 115 5.54 8.29 -21.40
CA ARG A 115 5.65 9.07 -22.64
C ARG A 115 7.09 9.43 -22.95
N ASP A 116 7.82 9.98 -21.98
CA ASP A 116 9.23 10.33 -22.13
C ASP A 116 10.05 9.09 -22.55
N PHE A 117 9.78 7.94 -21.93
CA PHE A 117 10.42 6.67 -22.30
C PHE A 117 10.13 6.26 -23.75
N LEU A 118 8.92 6.50 -24.25
CA LEU A 118 8.56 6.18 -25.65
C LEU A 118 9.11 7.20 -26.65
N GLU A 119 9.23 8.47 -26.26
CA GLU A 119 9.82 9.53 -27.09
C GLU A 119 11.33 9.30 -27.27
N ASP A 120 12.03 8.86 -26.21
CA ASP A 120 13.47 8.54 -26.24
C ASP A 120 13.76 7.09 -26.71
N ALA A 121 12.74 6.29 -27.03
CA ALA A 121 12.89 4.86 -27.30
C ALA A 121 13.68 4.58 -28.60
N THR A 122 14.74 3.78 -28.50
CA THR A 122 15.45 3.22 -29.67
C THR A 122 14.76 1.93 -30.14
N THR A 123 15.15 1.37 -31.30
CA THR A 123 14.59 0.12 -31.86
C THR A 123 14.57 -1.05 -30.86
N LYS A 124 15.55 -1.14 -29.96
CA LYS A 124 15.61 -2.14 -28.88
C LYS A 124 14.58 -1.89 -27.77
N ASP A 125 14.28 -0.63 -27.50
CA ASP A 125 13.33 -0.22 -26.46
C ASP A 125 11.88 -0.46 -26.88
N ILE A 126 11.59 -0.44 -28.19
CA ILE A 126 10.27 -0.79 -28.74
C ILE A 126 9.87 -2.23 -28.35
N TRP A 127 10.80 -3.19 -28.44
CA TRP A 127 10.55 -4.56 -28.01
C TRP A 127 10.34 -4.68 -26.50
N THR A 128 11.03 -3.83 -25.73
CA THR A 128 10.87 -3.76 -24.27
C THR A 128 9.52 -3.13 -23.89
N ALA A 129 9.08 -2.09 -24.59
CA ALA A 129 7.77 -1.47 -24.43
C ALA A 129 6.65 -2.46 -24.76
N ASN A 130 6.76 -3.15 -25.90
CA ASN A 130 5.80 -4.18 -26.30
C ASN A 130 5.74 -5.30 -25.26
N LYS A 131 6.88 -5.72 -24.69
CA LYS A 131 6.91 -6.68 -23.59
C LYS A 131 6.13 -6.18 -22.38
N TYR A 132 6.31 -4.94 -21.94
CA TYR A 132 5.58 -4.39 -20.79
C TYR A 132 4.06 -4.32 -21.00
N ILE A 133 3.60 -4.05 -22.23
CA ILE A 133 2.17 -4.04 -22.58
C ILE A 133 1.62 -5.46 -22.67
N SER A 134 2.39 -6.38 -23.25
CA SER A 134 1.98 -7.76 -23.53
C SER A 134 2.02 -8.66 -22.30
N THR A 135 2.91 -8.37 -21.33
CA THR A 135 2.95 -9.11 -20.07
C THR A 135 1.80 -8.66 -19.17
N PRO A 136 0.90 -9.55 -18.73
CA PRO A 136 -0.10 -9.18 -17.73
C PRO A 136 0.63 -8.64 -16.49
N THR A 137 0.19 -7.49 -16.00
CA THR A 137 0.83 -6.78 -14.90
C THR A 137 1.05 -7.71 -13.71
N THR A 138 2.31 -7.97 -13.38
CA THR A 138 2.75 -8.72 -12.19
C THR A 138 2.54 -7.88 -10.93
N ASP A 139 1.33 -7.36 -10.74
CA ASP A 139 0.90 -6.89 -9.45
C ASP A 139 0.55 -8.15 -8.65
N GLY A 140 1.33 -8.43 -7.61
CA GLY A 140 1.25 -9.64 -6.80
C GLY A 140 -0.11 -9.89 -6.13
N GLY A 141 -1.12 -9.05 -6.37
CA GLY A 141 -2.52 -9.28 -5.99
C GLY A 141 -3.38 -9.99 -7.05
N LYS A 142 -2.88 -10.18 -8.28
CA LYS A 142 -3.57 -10.93 -9.34
C LYS A 142 -2.69 -12.04 -9.90
N THR A 143 -2.15 -12.90 -9.04
CA THR A 143 -1.81 -14.27 -9.46
C THR A 143 -3.10 -14.93 -9.92
N ARG A 144 -3.43 -14.75 -11.20
CA ARG A 144 -4.51 -15.46 -11.87
C ARG A 144 -4.13 -16.94 -11.73
N ILE A 145 -4.92 -17.68 -10.95
CA ILE A 145 -4.74 -19.12 -10.76
C ILE A 145 -4.47 -19.71 -12.15
N PRO A 146 -3.38 -20.48 -12.35
CA PRO A 146 -3.09 -21.06 -13.66
C PRO A 146 -4.29 -21.88 -14.15
N ALA A 147 -4.35 -22.16 -15.44
CA ALA A 147 -5.45 -22.94 -15.99
C ALA A 147 -5.59 -24.29 -15.24
N LEU A 148 -6.78 -24.55 -14.69
CA LEU A 148 -7.03 -25.78 -13.93
C LEU A 148 -7.44 -26.90 -14.89
N LYS A 149 -7.13 -28.14 -14.53
CA LYS A 149 -7.60 -29.32 -15.23
C LYS A 149 -8.66 -29.99 -14.36
N GLN A 150 -9.89 -30.05 -14.83
CA GLN A 150 -10.97 -30.78 -14.17
C GLN A 150 -11.20 -32.09 -14.92
N LYS A 151 -11.18 -33.22 -14.19
CA LYS A 151 -11.61 -34.50 -14.74
C LYS A 151 -13.14 -34.53 -14.70
N THR A 152 -13.78 -34.59 -15.86
CA THR A 152 -15.22 -34.83 -15.94
C THR A 152 -15.54 -36.29 -15.64
N VAL A 153 -16.80 -36.58 -15.32
CA VAL A 153 -17.31 -37.93 -15.02
C VAL A 153 -17.03 -38.93 -16.16
N ALA A 154 -16.83 -38.44 -17.39
CA ALA A 154 -16.46 -39.24 -18.57
C ALA A 154 -14.93 -39.42 -18.77
N GLY A 155 -14.09 -39.01 -17.82
CA GLY A 155 -12.62 -39.18 -17.89
C GLY A 155 -11.89 -38.19 -18.81
N GLN A 156 -12.60 -37.22 -19.41
CA GLN A 156 -11.98 -36.16 -20.21
C GLN A 156 -11.45 -35.03 -19.32
N ASN A 157 -10.28 -34.49 -19.69
CA ASN A 157 -9.67 -33.34 -19.01
C ASN A 157 -10.19 -32.05 -19.63
N ALA A 158 -11.06 -31.32 -18.93
CA ALA A 158 -11.46 -29.98 -19.31
C ALA A 158 -10.43 -28.97 -18.78
N LYS A 159 -9.99 -28.02 -19.62
CA LYS A 159 -9.07 -26.95 -19.25
C LYS A 159 -9.88 -25.69 -18.91
N LEU A 160 -9.87 -25.31 -17.64
CA LEU A 160 -10.59 -24.14 -17.12
C LEU A 160 -9.69 -22.92 -17.15
N THR A 161 -10.11 -21.87 -17.84
CA THR A 161 -9.26 -20.68 -18.06
C THR A 161 -9.82 -19.42 -17.44
N THR A 162 -11.14 -19.31 -17.31
CA THR A 162 -11.80 -18.18 -16.66
C THR A 162 -11.69 -18.28 -15.13
N ASN A 163 -11.91 -17.19 -14.40
CA ASN A 163 -11.79 -17.22 -12.94
C ASN A 163 -13.04 -17.84 -12.30
N GLU A 164 -14.19 -17.62 -12.94
CA GLU A 164 -15.51 -18.11 -12.58
C GLU A 164 -15.54 -19.65 -12.64
N GLU A 165 -15.09 -20.24 -13.76
CA GLU A 165 -14.94 -21.69 -13.92
C GLU A 165 -14.04 -22.30 -12.84
N LYS A 166 -12.92 -21.65 -12.53
CA LYS A 166 -11.97 -22.14 -11.52
C LYS A 166 -12.58 -22.07 -10.12
N ALA A 167 -13.29 -21.00 -9.80
CA ALA A 167 -13.94 -20.84 -8.51
C ALA A 167 -14.99 -21.94 -8.29
N GLU A 168 -15.83 -22.22 -9.29
CA GLU A 168 -16.85 -23.26 -9.24
C GLU A 168 -16.23 -24.67 -9.11
N ALA A 169 -15.20 -24.97 -9.91
CA ALA A 169 -14.51 -26.26 -9.86
C ALA A 169 -13.86 -26.50 -8.49
N LEU A 170 -13.22 -25.48 -7.90
CA LEU A 170 -12.64 -25.58 -6.57
C LEU A 170 -13.72 -25.72 -5.50
N ALA A 171 -14.79 -24.93 -5.56
CA ALA A 171 -15.91 -25.02 -4.61
C ALA A 171 -16.52 -26.43 -4.61
N THR A 172 -16.78 -26.99 -5.79
CA THR A 172 -17.31 -28.35 -5.95
C THR A 172 -16.35 -29.40 -5.40
N SER A 173 -15.04 -29.24 -5.61
CA SER A 173 -14.04 -30.21 -5.16
C SER A 173 -13.80 -30.17 -3.66
N PHE A 174 -13.83 -28.99 -3.04
CA PHE A 174 -13.57 -28.84 -1.60
C PHE A 174 -14.82 -29.08 -0.75
N PHE A 175 -16.00 -28.84 -1.31
CA PHE A 175 -17.28 -29.01 -0.63
C PHE A 175 -18.16 -30.00 -1.39
N PRO A 176 -17.81 -31.30 -1.38
CA PRO A 176 -18.61 -32.31 -2.04
C PRO A 176 -20.02 -32.35 -1.44
N GLN A 177 -21.02 -32.63 -2.29
CA GLN A 177 -22.39 -32.80 -1.82
C GLN A 177 -22.47 -33.95 -0.80
N LYS A 178 -23.32 -33.79 0.21
CA LYS A 178 -23.61 -34.85 1.17
C LYS A 178 -24.01 -36.12 0.40
N PRO A 179 -23.44 -37.30 0.72
CA PRO A 179 -23.87 -38.56 0.13
C PRO A 179 -25.38 -38.78 0.33
N ALA A 180 -26.07 -39.26 -0.70
CA ALA A 180 -27.51 -39.55 -0.64
C ALA A 180 -27.84 -40.67 0.36
N GLU A 181 -26.91 -41.61 0.51
CA GLU A 181 -27.03 -42.73 1.45
C GLU A 181 -26.04 -42.54 2.60
N SER A 182 -26.55 -42.68 3.82
CA SER A 182 -25.70 -42.73 5.00
C SER A 182 -24.86 -44.01 4.95
N THR A 183 -23.54 -43.88 4.99
CA THR A 183 -22.63 -45.04 5.12
C THR A 183 -22.75 -45.73 6.48
N VAL A 184 -23.51 -45.14 7.41
CA VAL A 184 -23.76 -45.70 8.72
C VAL A 184 -24.91 -46.71 8.63
N PRO A 185 -24.68 -47.99 8.97
CA PRO A 185 -25.75 -49.00 9.03
C PRO A 185 -26.91 -48.56 9.92
N ALA A 186 -28.14 -48.97 9.61
CA ALA A 186 -29.32 -48.65 10.40
C ALA A 186 -29.19 -49.08 11.88
N ASP A 187 -28.48 -50.18 12.12
CA ASP A 187 -28.26 -50.77 13.45
C ASP A 187 -26.94 -50.33 14.10
N TYR A 188 -26.31 -49.25 13.60
CA TYR A 188 -25.06 -48.78 14.17
C TYR A 188 -25.27 -48.15 15.55
N GLY A 189 -24.87 -48.90 16.59
CA GLY A 189 -24.80 -48.40 17.94
C GLY A 189 -23.67 -47.38 18.07
N TYR A 190 -24.01 -46.09 18.01
CA TYR A 190 -23.06 -45.04 18.37
C TYR A 190 -22.64 -45.22 19.83
N PRO A 191 -21.35 -44.97 20.15
CA PRO A 191 -20.93 -44.94 21.55
C PRO A 191 -21.74 -43.89 22.31
N GLU A 192 -21.82 -44.06 23.63
CA GLU A 192 -22.54 -43.14 24.49
C GLU A 192 -22.12 -41.68 24.19
N PRO A 193 -23.07 -40.78 23.91
CA PRO A 193 -22.76 -39.39 23.61
C PRO A 193 -21.87 -38.80 24.69
N LEU A 194 -20.87 -38.01 24.28
CA LEU A 194 -20.04 -37.29 25.24
C LEU A 194 -20.96 -36.46 26.15
N PRO A 195 -20.67 -36.40 27.46
CA PRO A 195 -21.43 -35.57 28.36
C PRO A 195 -21.41 -34.13 27.85
N PRO A 196 -22.53 -33.39 27.99
CA PRO A 196 -22.57 -32.00 27.59
C PRO A 196 -21.40 -31.24 28.23
N PRO A 197 -20.75 -30.33 27.49
CA PRO A 197 -19.60 -29.61 28.02
C PRO A 197 -19.98 -28.92 29.33
N ALA A 198 -19.07 -28.95 30.30
CA ALA A 198 -19.29 -28.30 31.59
C ALA A 198 -19.72 -26.84 31.37
N LYS A 199 -20.73 -26.40 32.14
CA LYS A 199 -21.19 -25.01 32.11
C LYS A 199 -19.99 -24.08 32.28
N ILE A 200 -19.90 -23.07 31.41
CA ILE A 200 -18.79 -22.12 31.46
C ILE A 200 -18.91 -21.34 32.79
N THR A 201 -17.96 -21.55 33.70
CA THR A 201 -17.93 -20.86 35.00
C THR A 201 -17.26 -19.48 34.86
N GLU A 202 -17.62 -18.57 35.77
CA GLU A 202 -17.05 -17.23 35.78
C GLU A 202 -15.53 -17.25 36.05
N GLU A 203 -15.04 -18.14 36.92
CA GLU A 203 -13.60 -18.26 37.15
C GLU A 203 -12.84 -18.66 35.88
N ARG A 204 -13.40 -19.60 35.10
CA ARG A 204 -12.80 -20.06 33.85
C ARG A 204 -12.75 -18.94 32.80
N ILE A 205 -13.78 -18.08 32.76
CA ILE A 205 -13.78 -16.88 31.92
C ILE A 205 -12.68 -15.92 32.37
N ARG A 206 -12.55 -15.66 33.69
CA ARG A 206 -11.50 -14.78 34.24
C ARG A 206 -10.10 -15.30 33.93
N GLU A 207 -9.84 -16.60 34.13
CA GLU A 207 -8.56 -17.21 33.77
C GLU A 207 -8.23 -17.06 32.28
N HIS A 208 -9.20 -17.31 31.39
CA HIS A 208 -8.98 -17.14 29.97
C HIS A 208 -8.73 -15.68 29.58
N ILE A 209 -9.45 -14.73 30.20
CA ILE A 209 -9.20 -13.30 30.00
C ILE A 209 -7.76 -12.95 30.43
N THR A 210 -7.26 -13.48 31.55
CA THR A 210 -5.87 -13.23 31.99
C THR A 210 -4.82 -13.83 31.05
N LYS A 211 -5.13 -14.95 30.40
CA LYS A 211 -4.25 -15.62 29.42
C LYS A 211 -4.26 -14.95 28.04
N LEU A 212 -5.19 -14.02 27.78
CA LEU A 212 -5.22 -13.28 26.52
C LEU A 212 -4.09 -12.26 26.47
N SER A 213 -3.29 -12.29 25.40
CA SER A 213 -2.23 -11.31 25.21
C SER A 213 -2.82 -9.89 25.01
N PRO A 214 -2.28 -8.85 25.68
CA PRO A 214 -2.79 -7.48 25.60
C PRO A 214 -2.59 -6.79 24.23
N TYR A 215 -1.96 -7.46 23.27
CA TYR A 215 -1.66 -6.98 21.93
C TYR A 215 -2.42 -7.72 20.81
N LYS A 216 -3.40 -8.56 21.15
CA LYS A 216 -4.26 -9.18 20.13
C LYS A 216 -5.03 -8.10 19.36
N ALA A 217 -5.06 -8.23 18.04
CA ALA A 217 -5.74 -7.30 17.15
C ALA A 217 -7.23 -7.19 17.53
N SER A 218 -7.76 -5.96 17.47
CA SER A 218 -9.19 -5.72 17.71
C SER A 218 -10.02 -6.44 16.65
N GLY A 219 -11.14 -7.05 17.08
CA GLY A 219 -12.11 -7.62 16.16
C GLY A 219 -12.82 -6.55 15.31
N PRO A 220 -13.66 -6.96 14.34
CA PRO A 220 -14.41 -6.07 13.45
C PRO A 220 -15.26 -5.02 14.18
N ASP A 221 -15.67 -5.31 15.41
CA ASP A 221 -16.51 -4.44 16.25
C ASP A 221 -15.74 -3.27 16.91
N GLY A 222 -14.48 -3.06 16.56
CA GLY A 222 -13.69 -1.87 16.96
C GLY A 222 -13.24 -1.81 18.42
N ASN A 223 -13.65 -2.77 19.27
CA ASN A 223 -13.34 -2.77 20.70
C ASN A 223 -11.98 -3.41 20.98
N SER A 224 -11.04 -2.62 21.51
CA SER A 224 -9.73 -3.12 21.98
C SER A 224 -9.86 -3.85 23.32
N LEU A 225 -9.22 -5.02 23.46
CA LEU A 225 -9.23 -5.83 24.69
C LEU A 225 -8.83 -5.03 25.95
N LYS A 226 -7.96 -4.01 25.81
CA LYS A 226 -7.56 -3.13 26.93
C LYS A 226 -8.72 -2.31 27.50
N SER A 227 -9.68 -1.92 26.65
CA SER A 227 -10.89 -1.20 27.04
C SER A 227 -11.82 -2.13 27.84
N ASN A 228 -12.09 -3.32 27.30
CA ASN A 228 -13.04 -4.26 27.90
C ASN A 228 -12.57 -4.81 29.24
N VAL A 229 -11.28 -5.11 29.40
CA VAL A 229 -10.72 -5.59 30.67
C VAL A 229 -10.81 -4.51 31.77
N LYS A 230 -10.58 -3.24 31.43
CA LYS A 230 -10.69 -2.12 32.38
C LYS A 230 -12.15 -1.85 32.77
N THR A 231 -13.07 -1.92 31.80
CA THR A 231 -14.51 -1.75 32.03
C THR A 231 -15.10 -2.88 32.88
N LEU A 232 -14.75 -4.14 32.59
CA LEU A 232 -15.19 -5.30 33.37
C LEU A 232 -14.64 -5.26 34.81
N LYS A 233 -13.37 -4.89 34.98
CA LYS A 233 -12.76 -4.75 36.32
C LYS A 233 -13.43 -3.64 37.15
N ASN A 234 -13.74 -2.50 36.53
CA ASN A 234 -14.47 -1.39 37.18
C ASN A 234 -15.94 -1.72 37.51
N ILE A 235 -16.60 -2.61 36.74
CA ILE A 235 -17.96 -3.08 37.03
C ILE A 235 -17.96 -4.03 38.24
N MET A 236 -16.89 -4.81 38.40
CA MET A 236 -16.76 -5.81 39.46
C MET A 236 -16.25 -5.28 40.81
N GLU A 237 -15.61 -4.11 40.85
CA GLU A 237 -15.00 -3.53 42.07
C GLU A 237 -15.93 -2.55 42.83
N LYS A 238 -17.20 -2.39 42.43
CA LYS A 238 -18.16 -1.53 43.16
C LYS A 238 -18.72 -2.25 44.41
N PRO A 239 -18.83 -1.58 45.59
CA PRO A 239 -19.23 -2.23 46.85
C PRO A 239 -20.67 -2.76 46.91
N ASN A 240 -21.52 -2.41 45.93
CA ASN A 240 -22.87 -2.93 45.80
C ASN A 240 -23.06 -3.44 44.36
N GLY A 241 -22.84 -4.74 44.16
CA GLY A 241 -23.24 -5.41 42.93
C GLY A 241 -24.76 -5.29 42.74
N GLY A 242 -25.19 -4.66 41.66
CA GLY A 242 -26.60 -4.44 41.38
C GLY A 242 -26.85 -3.98 39.96
N PHE A 243 -27.51 -4.85 39.19
CA PHE A 243 -28.15 -4.55 37.90
C PHE A 243 -28.99 -3.26 37.99
N ALA A 244 -28.72 -2.29 37.13
CA ALA A 244 -29.61 -1.16 36.85
C ALA A 244 -29.55 -0.83 35.36
N TRP A 245 -30.15 -1.68 34.52
CA TRP A 245 -30.52 -1.33 33.15
C TRP A 245 -32.00 -1.64 32.92
N ALA A 246 -32.87 -0.91 33.61
CA ALA A 246 -34.29 -0.83 33.29
C ALA A 246 -34.90 0.42 33.94
N LYS A 247 -34.78 1.57 33.27
CA LYS A 247 -35.78 2.65 33.18
C LYS A 247 -35.22 3.73 32.25
N ASP A 248 -36.13 4.41 31.55
CA ASP A 248 -35.89 5.51 30.60
C ASP A 248 -35.82 5.14 29.11
N HIS A 249 -36.75 4.29 28.69
CA HIS A 249 -37.42 4.45 27.39
C HIS A 249 -38.94 4.42 27.61
N ASN A 250 -39.49 5.55 28.04
CA ASN A 250 -40.83 6.00 27.64
C ASN A 250 -41.00 7.49 27.93
N SER A 251 -40.64 8.32 26.94
CA SER A 251 -41.28 9.56 26.49
C SER A 251 -40.39 10.21 25.44
#